data_AF-A0A8S3X4S8-F1
#
_entry.id   AF-A0A8S3X4S8-F1
#
_cell.length_a   1.000
_cell.length_b   1.000
_cell.length_c   1.000
_cell.angle_alpha   90.00
_cell.angle_beta   90.00
_cell.angle_gamma   90.00
#
_symmetry.space_group_name_H-M   'P 1'
#
loop_
_entity.id
_entity.type
_entity.pdbx_description
1 polymer ?
#
loop_
_entity_poly.entity_id
_entity_poly.type
_entity_poly.pdbx_seq_one_letter_code
_entity_poly.pdbx_strand_id
1 'polypeptide(L)'
;MAIVLRAVNRLLFGTSKSAQKWSVDSIHSKNVVSILHLLVALARLLRAPVRLPENVSVNVVVVKKDAPNQLSHRTYIEDITTTYDDLGMKCERDAFDALFDHAPDKLQVVKKSLITFVNKHLSKVNLEVMDLDTQFHDGVYLCLLMDLL
;
A
#
# COMPACT_ATOMS: atom_id res chain seq x y z
N MET A 1 -15.23 -10.17 14.42
CA MET A 1 -13.81 -9.95 14.05
C MET A 1 -12.80 -10.71 14.89
N ALA A 2 -12.93 -10.78 16.22
CA ALA A 2 -11.89 -11.33 17.10
C ALA A 2 -11.49 -12.79 16.81
N ILE A 3 -12.43 -13.66 16.45
CA ILE A 3 -12.17 -15.08 16.15
C ILE A 3 -11.32 -15.24 14.88
N VAL A 4 -11.69 -14.52 13.82
CA VAL A 4 -10.98 -14.55 12.53
C VAL A 4 -9.56 -14.03 12.68
N LEU A 5 -9.38 -12.87 13.34
CA LEU A 5 -8.04 -12.31 13.53
C LEU A 5 -7.17 -13.22 14.41
N ARG A 6 -7.74 -13.87 15.41
CA ARG A 6 -7.02 -14.85 16.24
C ARG A 6 -6.57 -16.06 15.43
N ALA A 7 -7.41 -16.57 14.53
CA ALA A 7 -7.04 -17.66 13.63
C ALA A 7 -5.91 -17.25 12.67
N VAL A 8 -6.01 -16.05 12.09
CA VAL A 8 -4.98 -15.47 11.21
C VAL A 8 -3.65 -15.30 11.96
N ASN A 9 -3.66 -14.76 13.19
CA ASN A 9 -2.44 -14.60 13.98
C ASN A 9 -1.77 -15.93 14.29
N ARG A 10 -2.56 -16.96 14.60
CA ARG A 10 -2.05 -18.31 14.83
C ARG A 10 -1.41 -18.89 13.56
N LEU A 11 -1.98 -18.59 12.39
CA LEU A 11 -1.44 -19.04 11.10
C LEU A 11 -0.14 -18.31 10.74
N LEU A 12 -0.05 -17.01 11.04
CA LEU A 12 1.10 -16.15 10.70
C LEU A 12 2.30 -16.33 11.63
N PHE A 13 2.08 -16.47 12.94
CA PHE A 13 3.15 -16.45 13.95
C PHE A 13 3.19 -17.69 14.85
N GLY A 14 2.28 -18.65 14.63
CA GLY A 14 2.15 -19.80 15.51
C GLY A 14 1.76 -19.37 16.93
N THR A 15 2.51 -19.84 17.93
CA THR A 15 2.40 -19.44 19.35
C THR A 15 3.40 -18.35 19.75
N SER A 16 4.28 -17.93 18.82
CA SER A 16 5.29 -16.93 19.10
C SER A 16 4.66 -15.53 19.07
N LYS A 17 4.78 -14.78 20.16
CA LYS A 17 4.40 -13.36 20.24
C LYS A 17 5.51 -12.51 19.61
N SER A 18 5.85 -12.71 18.34
CA SER A 18 6.59 -11.66 17.64
C SER A 18 5.74 -10.39 17.64
N ALA A 19 6.40 -9.22 17.61
CA ALA A 19 5.81 -7.90 17.79
C ALA A 19 4.65 -7.65 16.82
N GLN A 20 3.45 -8.05 17.23
CA GLN A 20 2.28 -8.04 16.40
C GLN A 20 1.88 -6.58 16.16
N LYS A 21 2.00 -6.10 14.93
CA LYS A 21 1.75 -4.70 14.55
C LYS A 21 0.26 -4.35 14.40
N TRP A 22 -0.63 -5.29 14.75
CA TRP A 22 -2.08 -5.14 14.67
C TRP A 22 -2.79 -5.82 15.83
N SER A 23 -3.94 -5.29 16.21
CA SER A 23 -4.86 -5.85 17.20
C SER A 23 -6.30 -5.79 16.69
N VAL A 24 -7.23 -6.46 17.38
CA VAL A 24 -8.66 -6.36 17.03
C VAL A 24 -9.12 -4.91 17.09
N ASP A 25 -8.69 -4.19 18.13
CA ASP A 25 -9.06 -2.79 18.34
C ASP A 25 -8.47 -1.88 17.27
N SER A 26 -7.22 -2.10 16.85
CA SER A 26 -6.60 -1.26 15.81
C SER A 26 -7.24 -1.48 14.44
N ILE A 27 -7.59 -2.73 14.10
CA ILE A 27 -8.33 -3.03 12.86
C ILE A 27 -9.75 -2.46 12.92
N HIS A 28 -10.46 -2.62 14.04
CA HIS A 28 -11.82 -2.12 14.22
C HIS A 28 -11.89 -0.59 14.18
N SER A 29 -10.89 0.09 14.75
CA SER A 29 -10.74 1.55 14.69
C SER A 29 -10.21 2.06 13.34
N LYS A 30 -10.11 1.18 12.33
CA LYS A 30 -9.63 1.51 10.98
C LYS A 30 -8.22 2.11 10.96
N ASN A 31 -7.35 1.66 11.85
CA ASN A 31 -5.95 2.05 11.83
C ASN A 31 -5.28 1.51 10.56
N VAL A 32 -4.97 2.42 9.63
CA VAL A 32 -4.43 2.09 8.31
C VAL A 32 -3.09 1.35 8.43
N VAL A 33 -2.21 1.76 9.34
CA VAL A 33 -0.89 1.12 9.53
C VAL A 33 -1.06 -0.36 9.95
N SER A 34 -1.92 -0.64 10.93
CA SER A 34 -2.22 -2.01 11.33
C SER A 34 -2.88 -2.83 10.22
N ILE A 35 -3.78 -2.22 9.44
CA ILE A 35 -4.42 -2.88 8.30
C ILE A 35 -3.37 -3.23 7.24
N LEU A 36 -2.47 -2.30 6.90
CA LEU A 36 -1.40 -2.53 5.93
C LEU A 36 -0.50 -3.68 6.36
N HIS A 37 -0.04 -3.72 7.63
CA HIS A 37 0.77 -4.84 8.12
C HIS A 37 0.04 -6.18 8.02
N LEU A 38 -1.24 -6.22 8.37
CA LEU A 38 -2.04 -7.44 8.27
C LEU A 38 -2.18 -7.91 6.81
N LEU A 39 -2.47 -6.98 5.88
CA LEU A 39 -2.60 -7.28 4.46
C LEU A 39 -1.28 -7.75 3.86
N VAL A 40 -0.16 -7.10 4.17
CA VAL A 40 1.18 -7.52 3.73
C VAL A 40 1.51 -8.91 4.26
N ALA A 41 1.23 -9.17 5.54
CA ALA A 41 1.47 -10.48 6.14
C ALA A 41 0.61 -11.58 5.48
N LEU A 42 -0.66 -11.30 5.20
CA LEU A 42 -1.56 -12.23 4.50
C LEU A 42 -1.13 -12.47 3.05
N ALA A 43 -0.79 -11.42 2.31
CA ALA A 43 -0.31 -11.52 0.93
C ALA A 43 0.95 -12.40 0.85
N ARG A 44 1.88 -12.22 1.80
CA ARG A 44 3.10 -13.03 1.93
C ARG A 44 2.78 -14.49 2.27
N LEU A 45 1.95 -14.73 3.27
CA LEU A 45 1.57 -16.08 3.72
C LEU A 45 0.87 -16.89 2.63
N LEU A 46 -0.06 -16.26 1.92
CA LEU A 46 -0.86 -16.89 0.89
C LEU A 46 -0.16 -16.91 -0.47
N ARG A 47 1.03 -16.31 -0.59
CA ARG A 47 1.74 -16.10 -1.86
C ARG A 47 0.80 -15.51 -2.92
N ALA A 48 0.08 -14.46 -2.53
CA ALA A 48 -0.84 -13.79 -3.41
C ALA A 48 -0.08 -13.35 -4.68
N PRO A 49 -0.68 -13.52 -5.89
CA PRO A 49 -0.03 -13.17 -7.15
C PRO A 49 -0.04 -11.65 -7.36
N VAL A 50 0.54 -10.91 -6.42
CA VAL A 50 0.64 -9.45 -6.40
C VAL A 50 2.06 -9.07 -5.97
N ARG A 51 2.68 -8.14 -6.71
CA ARG A 51 3.99 -7.58 -6.37
C ARG A 51 3.79 -6.44 -5.37
N LEU A 52 4.24 -6.64 -4.14
CA LEU A 52 4.29 -5.58 -3.12
C LEU A 52 5.47 -4.62 -3.40
N PRO A 53 5.30 -3.31 -3.48
CA PRO A 53 6.45 -2.41 -3.59
C PRO A 53 7.42 -2.64 -2.42
N GLU A 54 8.73 -2.60 -2.67
CA GLU A 54 9.75 -2.73 -1.63
C GLU A 54 9.98 -1.41 -0.90
N ASN A 55 10.46 -1.48 0.34
CA ASN A 55 10.92 -0.31 1.12
C ASN A 55 9.86 0.80 1.27
N VAL A 56 8.57 0.42 1.26
CA VAL A 56 7.47 1.31 1.60
C VAL A 56 7.48 1.56 3.10
N SER A 57 7.58 2.84 3.46
CA SER A 57 7.48 3.33 4.83
C SER A 57 6.43 4.43 4.92
N VAL A 58 5.81 4.56 6.10
CA VAL A 58 4.79 5.59 6.37
C VAL A 58 5.20 6.44 7.56
N ASN A 59 4.99 7.75 7.45
CA ASN A 59 5.16 8.68 8.56
C ASN A 59 3.90 8.66 9.44
N VAL A 60 4.02 8.15 10.65
CA VAL A 60 2.91 8.04 11.60
C VAL A 60 3.00 9.18 12.60
N VAL A 61 1.94 9.99 12.67
CA VAL A 61 1.79 11.06 13.67
C VAL A 61 0.77 10.62 14.70
N VAL A 62 1.23 10.41 15.93
CA VAL A 62 0.37 10.10 17.08
C VAL A 62 0.09 11.38 17.82
N VAL A 63 -1.17 11.78 17.88
CA VAL A 63 -1.64 12.94 18.64
C VAL A 63 -2.30 12.44 19.92
N LYS A 64 -1.83 12.94 21.07
CA LYS A 64 -2.40 12.65 22.38
C LYS A 64 -2.98 13.93 22.97
N LYS A 65 -4.18 13.84 23.53
CA LYS A 65 -4.78 14.92 24.30
C LYS A 65 -4.38 14.76 25.77
N ASP A 66 -3.48 15.61 26.25
CA ASP A 66 -3.00 15.53 27.63
C ASP A 66 -3.89 16.30 28.61
N ALA A 67 -4.54 17.38 28.18
CA ALA A 67 -5.46 18.18 28.99
C ALA A 67 -6.59 18.78 28.13
N PRO A 68 -7.66 19.36 28.72
CA PRO A 68 -8.61 20.19 27.98
C PRO A 68 -7.81 21.31 27.30
N ASN A 69 -7.85 21.36 25.97
CA ASN A 69 -7.14 22.32 25.13
C ASN A 69 -5.61 22.14 24.99
N GLN A 70 -5.02 21.01 25.40
CA GLN A 70 -3.61 20.72 25.17
C GLN A 70 -3.43 19.40 24.40
N LEU A 71 -2.78 19.49 23.24
CA LEU A 71 -2.43 18.35 22.39
C LEU A 71 -0.90 18.22 22.35
N SER A 72 -0.39 17.02 22.60
CA SER A 72 0.98 16.63 22.28
C SER A 72 0.98 15.75 21.04
N HIS A 73 2.05 15.79 20.27
CA HIS A 73 2.22 14.90 19.12
C HIS A 73 3.60 14.24 19.13
N ARG A 74 3.66 13.04 18.57
CA ARG A 74 4.90 12.31 18.31
C ARG A 74 4.84 11.75 16.89
N THR A 75 5.92 11.93 16.15
CA THR A 75 6.06 11.36 14.81
C THR A 75 7.09 10.24 14.83
N TYR A 76 6.81 9.14 14.14
CA TYR A 76 7.76 8.07 13.87
C TYR A 76 7.52 7.46 12.49
N ILE A 77 8.55 6.84 11.93
CA ILE A 77 8.48 6.14 10.65
C ILE A 77 8.18 4.66 10.93
N GLU A 78 7.20 4.10 10.23
CA GLU A 78 6.89 2.67 10.26
C GLU A 78 7.12 2.05 8.89
N ASP A 79 7.95 1.02 8.83
CA ASP A 79 8.24 0.30 7.60
C ASP A 79 7.15 -0.76 7.34
N ILE A 80 6.45 -0.64 6.22
CA ILE A 80 5.34 -1.51 5.84
C ILE A 80 5.85 -2.75 5.08
N THR A 81 6.85 -2.56 4.21
CA THR A 81 7.43 -3.63 3.39
C THR A 81 8.95 -3.59 3.44
N THR A 82 9.57 -4.77 3.54
CA THR A 82 11.02 -4.99 3.39
C THR A 82 11.35 -5.51 1.99
N THR A 83 12.63 -5.72 1.70
CA THR A 83 13.09 -6.36 0.46
C THR A 83 12.61 -7.81 0.34
N TYR A 84 12.49 -8.30 -0.89
CA TYR A 84 11.91 -9.61 -1.22
C TYR A 84 12.76 -10.83 -0.81
N ASP A 85 14.02 -10.63 -0.45
CA ASP A 85 14.95 -11.72 -0.13
C ASP A 85 14.50 -12.55 1.08
N ASP A 86 13.68 -11.99 1.98
CA ASP A 86 13.21 -12.65 3.20
C ASP A 86 12.31 -13.88 2.94
N LEU A 87 11.75 -14.06 1.74
CA LEU A 87 10.68 -15.04 1.50
C LEU A 87 10.79 -15.84 0.18
N GLY A 88 11.91 -15.73 -0.54
CA GLY A 88 12.15 -16.50 -1.77
C GLY A 88 11.16 -16.20 -2.90
N MET A 89 10.42 -15.09 -2.80
CA MET A 89 9.49 -14.62 -3.83
C MET A 89 10.32 -13.84 -4.86
N LYS A 90 11.06 -14.57 -5.71
CA LYS A 90 11.74 -13.96 -6.86
C LYS A 90 10.68 -13.51 -7.85
N CYS A 91 10.28 -12.25 -7.79
CA CYS A 91 9.50 -11.64 -8.84
C CYS A 91 10.43 -11.45 -10.05
N GLU A 92 10.03 -11.97 -11.21
CA GLU A 92 10.78 -11.72 -12.44
C GLU A 92 10.78 -10.22 -12.74
N ARG A 93 11.92 -9.72 -13.23
CA ARG A 93 12.03 -8.32 -13.64
C ARG A 93 11.04 -8.05 -14.76
N ASP A 94 10.21 -7.05 -14.59
CA ASP A 94 9.20 -6.66 -15.57
C ASP A 94 9.73 -5.61 -16.55
N ALA A 95 8.88 -5.20 -17.49
CA ALA A 95 9.23 -4.20 -18.49
C ALA A 95 9.50 -2.82 -17.88
N PHE A 96 8.94 -2.50 -16.71
CA PHE A 96 9.20 -1.24 -16.02
C PHE A 96 10.56 -1.27 -15.32
N ASP A 97 10.95 -2.39 -14.72
CA ASP A 97 12.32 -2.55 -14.18
C ASP A 97 13.36 -2.32 -15.29
N ALA A 98 13.17 -2.97 -16.45
CA ALA A 98 14.06 -2.78 -17.60
C ALA A 98 14.05 -1.34 -18.13
N LEU A 99 12.89 -0.68 -18.14
CA LEU A 99 12.73 0.72 -18.54
C LEU A 99 13.51 1.66 -17.62
N PHE A 100 13.39 1.48 -16.30
CA PHE A 100 14.09 2.31 -15.32
C PHE A 100 15.60 2.11 -15.38
N ASP A 101 16.06 0.87 -15.52
CA ASP A 101 17.48 0.52 -15.56
C ASP A 101 18.17 1.01 -16.84
N HIS A 102 17.52 0.88 -18.00
CA HIS A 102 18.19 1.03 -19.30
C HIS A 102 17.68 2.18 -20.18
N ALA A 103 16.48 2.71 -19.92
CA ALA A 103 15.88 3.76 -20.74
C ALA A 103 15.03 4.75 -19.92
N PRO A 104 15.61 5.40 -18.90
CA PRO A 104 14.88 6.35 -18.05
C PRO A 104 14.34 7.56 -18.83
N ASP A 105 14.95 7.89 -19.98
CA ASP A 105 14.50 8.92 -20.91
C ASP A 105 13.12 8.60 -21.52
N LYS A 106 12.80 7.32 -21.69
CA LYS A 106 11.51 6.86 -22.24
C LYS A 106 10.38 6.90 -21.23
N LEU A 107 10.68 7.08 -19.93
CA LEU A 107 9.66 7.12 -18.88
C LEU A 107 8.61 8.21 -19.13
N GLN A 108 9.04 9.38 -19.60
CA GLN A 108 8.12 10.50 -19.88
C GLN A 108 7.17 10.18 -21.04
N VAL A 109 7.62 9.39 -22.02
CA VAL A 109 6.78 8.94 -23.13
C VAL A 109 5.72 7.97 -22.63
N VAL A 110 6.12 7.02 -21.77
CA VAL A 110 5.18 6.06 -21.15
C VAL A 110 4.15 6.79 -20.29
N LYS A 111 4.56 7.78 -19.47
CA LYS A 111 3.65 8.60 -18.67
C LYS A 111 2.59 9.29 -19.54
N LYS A 112 2.98 9.91 -20.66
CA LYS A 112 2.03 10.53 -21.60
C LYS A 112 1.06 9.53 -22.22
N SER A 113 1.55 8.33 -22.56
CA SER A 113 0.71 7.24 -23.07
C SER A 113 -0.32 6.78 -22.03
N LEU A 114 0.10 6.63 -20.77
CA LEU A 114 -0.80 6.29 -19.66
C LEU A 114 -1.86 7.37 -19.42
N ILE A 115 -1.50 8.65 -19.44
CA ILE A 115 -2.49 9.75 -19.36
C ILE A 115 -3.53 9.63 -20.46
N THR A 116 -3.08 9.41 -21.70
CA THR A 116 -3.97 9.23 -22.86
C THR A 116 -4.91 8.04 -22.67
N PHE A 117 -4.39 6.91 -22.18
CA PHE A 117 -5.16 5.72 -21.87
C PHE A 117 -6.20 5.99 -20.78
N VAL A 118 -5.80 6.56 -19.64
CA VAL A 118 -6.70 6.87 -18.53
C VAL A 118 -7.83 7.81 -18.98
N ASN A 119 -7.51 8.87 -19.71
CA ASN A 119 -8.50 9.83 -20.20
C ASN A 119 -9.48 9.21 -21.20
N LYS A 120 -9.09 8.17 -21.95
CA LYS A 120 -10.02 7.42 -22.79
C LYS A 120 -11.17 6.77 -22.00
N HIS A 121 -10.92 6.40 -20.73
CA HIS A 121 -11.93 5.78 -19.87
C HIS A 121 -12.61 6.81 -18.96
N LEU A 122 -11.84 7.65 -18.25
CA LEU A 122 -12.38 8.57 -17.25
C LEU A 122 -13.17 9.75 -17.87
N SER A 123 -12.92 10.12 -19.12
CA SER A 123 -13.71 11.15 -19.80
C SER A 123 -15.19 10.77 -19.98
N LYS A 124 -15.53 9.46 -19.96
CA LYS A 124 -16.91 8.96 -20.02
C LYS A 124 -17.76 9.38 -18.80
N VAL A 125 -17.10 9.71 -17.69
CA VAL A 125 -17.71 10.21 -16.45
C VAL A 125 -17.29 11.66 -16.15
N ASN A 126 -16.88 12.39 -17.19
CA ASN A 126 -16.48 13.80 -17.14
C ASN A 126 -15.28 14.08 -16.21
N LEU A 127 -14.37 13.11 -16.05
CA LEU A 127 -13.10 13.29 -15.36
C LEU A 127 -11.95 13.34 -16.36
N GLU A 128 -11.01 14.26 -16.14
CA GLU A 128 -9.81 14.40 -16.95
C GLU A 128 -8.56 14.44 -16.05
N VAL A 129 -7.55 13.71 -16.48
CA VAL A 129 -6.28 13.52 -15.78
C VAL A 129 -5.19 14.24 -16.57
N MET A 130 -4.52 15.17 -15.91
CA MET A 130 -3.39 15.93 -16.42
C MET A 130 -2.07 15.44 -15.82
N ASP A 131 -2.12 14.95 -14.58
CA ASP A 131 -0.96 14.46 -13.85
C ASP A 131 -1.31 13.20 -13.05
N LEU A 132 -0.69 12.08 -13.43
CA LEU A 132 -0.86 10.80 -12.77
C LEU A 132 -0.26 10.79 -11.36
N ASP A 133 0.83 11.52 -11.12
CA ASP A 133 1.57 11.45 -9.86
C ASP A 133 0.75 12.05 -8.72
N THR A 134 -0.05 13.09 -9.00
CA THR A 134 -0.89 13.77 -8.01
C THR A 134 -2.33 13.27 -8.02
N GLN A 135 -2.93 12.99 -9.18
CA GLN A 135 -4.37 12.69 -9.23
C GLN A 135 -4.74 11.23 -8.88
N PHE A 136 -3.78 10.30 -8.87
CA PHE A 136 -4.00 8.91 -8.47
C PHE A 136 -3.58 8.60 -7.03
N HIS A 137 -3.04 9.58 -6.29
CA HIS A 137 -2.40 9.35 -5.00
C HIS A 137 -3.32 8.74 -3.92
N ASP A 138 -4.63 9.06 -3.96
CA ASP A 138 -5.63 8.58 -3.01
C ASP A 138 -6.33 7.28 -3.47
N GLY A 139 -5.99 6.81 -4.68
CA GLY A 139 -6.55 5.60 -5.29
C GLY A 139 -8.00 5.73 -5.77
N VAL A 140 -8.67 6.87 -5.61
CA VAL A 140 -10.08 7.03 -6.03
C VAL A 140 -10.20 6.91 -7.55
N TYR A 141 -9.32 7.61 -8.28
CA TYR A 141 -9.30 7.57 -9.75
C TYR A 141 -8.93 6.18 -10.27
N LEU A 142 -8.10 5.44 -9.54
CA LEU A 142 -7.77 4.05 -9.85
C LEU A 142 -8.98 3.12 -9.72
N CYS A 143 -9.75 3.27 -8.62
CA CYS A 143 -10.97 2.48 -8.41
C CYS A 143 -11.98 2.75 -9.51
N LEU A 144 -12.23 4.02 -9.83
CA LEU A 144 -13.14 4.40 -10.91
C LEU A 144 -12.67 3.86 -12.27
N LEU A 145 -11.37 3.96 -12.57
CA LEU A 145 -10.81 3.43 -13.80
C LEU A 145 -11.03 1.91 -13.93
N MET A 146 -10.85 1.15 -12.85
CA MET A 146 -11.08 -0.30 -12.83
C MET A 146 -12.55 -0.67 -13.03
N ASP A 147 -13.49 0.13 -12.51
CA ASP A 147 -14.93 -0.06 -12.75
C ASP A 147 -15.35 0.30 -14.20
N LEU A 148 -14.57 1.15 -14.89
CA LEU A 148 -14.82 1.65 -16.25
C LEU A 148 -14.07 0.89 -17.35
N LEU A 149 -13.24 -0.09 -16.96
CA LEU A 149 -12.45 -0.96 -17.84
C LEU A 149 -13.28 -2.15 -18.33
#